data_AF-A0A914W5J9-F1
#
_entry.id   AF-A0A914W5J9-F1
#
_cell.length_a   1.000
_cell.length_b   1.000
_cell.length_c   1.000
_cell.angle_alpha   90.00
_cell.angle_beta   90.00
_cell.angle_gamma   90.00
#
_symmetry.space_group_name_H-M   'P 1'
#
loop_
_entity.id
_entity.type
_entity.pdbx_description
1 polymer ?
#
loop_
_entity_poly.entity_id
_entity_poly.type
_entity_poly.pdbx_seq_one_letter_code
_entity_poly.pdbx_strand_id
1 'polypeptide(L)'
;MWSLVDDLIVDCCTYPFDISNCDEKYCYVCPDIAREFQKYDTDASKWLKTYDSVNHITKKPFAIDVGYERFLGPEIFFHPEFANPDFTTPISETVDSVIQQCPIDVRRGLYENIVLSGGSTMFKDFARRMQRDIKRVSDNRLAICEQLSGGRLKPKPIDVQVVSHKMQRYAVWFGGSMLGSTVSINGVRG
;
A
#
# COMPACT_ATOMS: atom_id res chain seq x y z
N MET A 1 22.86 -1.90 -1.27
CA MET A 1 21.50 -1.49 -0.88
C MET A 1 21.19 -0.11 -1.42
N TRP A 2 22.01 0.91 -1.15
CA TRP A 2 21.94 2.22 -1.82
C TRP A 2 22.09 2.17 -3.36
N SER A 3 22.95 1.28 -3.88
CA SER A 3 23.12 1.10 -5.34
C SER A 3 21.87 0.59 -6.08
N LEU A 4 21.01 -0.19 -5.42
CA LEU A 4 19.79 -0.73 -6.03
C LEU A 4 18.67 0.32 -6.09
N VAL A 5 18.67 1.27 -5.16
CA VAL A 5 17.74 2.40 -5.17
C VAL A 5 18.19 3.45 -6.19
N ASP A 6 19.50 3.66 -6.33
CA ASP A 6 20.06 4.50 -7.39
C ASP A 6 19.79 3.92 -8.80
N ASP A 7 19.89 2.61 -9.01
CA ASP A 7 19.52 1.99 -10.31
C ASP A 7 18.02 2.16 -10.60
N LEU A 8 17.15 2.04 -9.58
CA LEU A 8 15.70 2.30 -9.71
C LEU A 8 15.39 3.76 -10.13
N ILE A 9 16.19 4.71 -9.62
CA ILE A 9 16.07 6.14 -9.91
C ILE A 9 16.70 6.50 -11.26
N VAL A 10 17.79 5.84 -11.67
CA VAL A 10 18.47 6.07 -12.96
C VAL A 10 17.62 5.55 -14.13
N ASP A 11 16.94 4.42 -13.98
CA ASP A 11 15.96 3.98 -14.98
C ASP A 11 14.73 4.92 -15.04
N CYS A 12 14.27 5.44 -13.90
CA CYS A 12 13.19 6.45 -13.83
C CYS A 12 13.46 7.71 -14.65
N CYS A 13 14.72 8.14 -14.76
CA CYS A 13 15.09 9.32 -15.54
C CYS A 13 15.07 9.08 -17.06
N THR A 14 15.15 7.82 -17.51
CA THR A 14 15.27 7.50 -18.94
C THR A 14 13.92 7.16 -19.58
N TYR A 15 13.00 6.50 -18.84
CA TYR A 15 11.68 6.08 -19.36
C TYR A 15 10.53 6.13 -18.32
N PRO A 16 10.12 7.31 -17.84
CA PRO A 16 9.14 7.43 -16.75
C PRO A 16 7.77 6.80 -17.06
N PHE A 17 7.34 6.80 -18.33
CA PHE A 17 6.06 6.21 -18.74
C PHE A 17 6.08 4.68 -18.78
N ASP A 18 7.19 4.08 -19.23
CA ASP A 18 7.32 2.63 -19.35
C ASP A 18 7.47 1.95 -17.97
N ILE A 19 8.09 2.64 -17.01
CA ILE A 19 8.27 2.16 -15.63
C ILE A 19 6.94 2.09 -14.88
N SER A 20 6.10 3.11 -15.02
CA SER A 20 4.76 3.10 -14.42
C SER A 20 3.93 1.88 -14.90
N ASN A 21 4.09 1.48 -16.16
CA ASN A 21 3.40 0.32 -16.74
C ASN A 21 4.01 -1.01 -16.29
N CYS A 22 5.33 -1.04 -16.04
CA CYS A 22 6.01 -2.17 -15.42
C CYS A 22 5.52 -2.37 -13.98
N ASP A 23 5.46 -1.29 -13.21
CA ASP A 23 5.02 -1.30 -11.81
C ASP A 23 3.59 -1.80 -11.67
N GLU A 24 2.66 -1.29 -12.49
CA GLU A 24 1.26 -1.74 -12.48
C GLU A 24 1.11 -3.25 -12.79
N LYS A 25 2.06 -3.85 -13.52
CA LYS A 25 1.99 -5.26 -13.98
C LYS A 25 2.71 -6.23 -13.05
N TYR A 26 3.89 -5.86 -12.55
CA TYR A 26 4.79 -6.81 -11.90
C TYR A 26 4.95 -6.60 -10.39
N CYS A 27 4.61 -5.42 -9.87
CA CYS A 27 4.83 -5.08 -8.47
C CYS A 27 3.75 -5.64 -7.55
N TYR A 28 4.16 -6.05 -6.35
CA TYR A 28 3.29 -6.62 -5.32
C TYR A 28 3.87 -6.39 -3.94
N VAL A 29 3.01 -6.32 -2.93
CA VAL A 29 3.44 -6.18 -1.53
C VAL A 29 3.76 -7.55 -0.96
N CYS A 30 4.95 -7.70 -0.40
CA CYS A 30 5.36 -8.92 0.27
C CYS A 30 4.98 -8.89 1.77
N PRO A 31 4.79 -10.06 2.41
CA PRO A 31 4.55 -10.12 3.85
C PRO A 31 5.83 -9.96 4.69
N ASP A 32 6.98 -10.35 4.14
CA ASP A 32 8.30 -10.38 4.79
C ASP A 32 9.38 -10.24 3.70
N ILE A 33 10.15 -9.16 3.78
CA ILE A 33 11.16 -8.78 2.79
C ILE A 33 12.31 -9.80 2.77
N ALA A 34 12.79 -10.23 3.94
CA ALA A 34 13.95 -11.11 4.04
C ALA A 34 13.67 -12.49 3.44
N ARG A 35 12.46 -13.01 3.67
CA ARG A 35 12.01 -14.26 3.04
C ARG A 35 11.86 -14.12 1.53
N GLU A 36 11.41 -12.96 1.06
CA GLU A 36 11.27 -12.73 -0.37
C GLU A 36 12.64 -12.63 -1.06
N PHE A 37 13.64 -11.98 -0.45
CA PHE A 37 15.02 -12.01 -0.95
C PHE A 37 15.57 -13.43 -1.09
N GLN A 38 15.47 -14.26 -0.03
CA GLN A 38 15.96 -15.64 -0.07
C GLN A 38 15.33 -16.45 -1.21
N LYS A 39 14.05 -16.20 -1.49
CA LYS A 39 13.29 -16.86 -2.55
C LYS A 39 13.77 -16.44 -3.95
N TYR A 40 14.14 -15.17 -4.15
CA TYR A 40 14.76 -14.72 -5.40
C TYR A 40 16.18 -15.26 -5.56
N ASP A 41 16.95 -15.33 -4.47
CA ASP A 41 18.32 -15.85 -4.49
C ASP A 41 18.36 -17.36 -4.75
N THR A 42 17.37 -18.10 -4.25
CA THR A 42 17.27 -19.56 -4.44
C THR A 42 16.80 -19.93 -5.85
N ASP A 43 15.79 -19.24 -6.38
CA ASP A 43 15.11 -19.59 -7.63
C ASP A 43 15.06 -18.40 -8.61
N ALA A 44 16.22 -17.76 -8.89
CA ALA A 44 16.31 -16.55 -9.69
C ALA A 44 15.56 -16.66 -11.05
N SER A 45 15.75 -17.75 -11.79
CA SER A 45 15.13 -17.94 -13.12
C SER A 45 13.60 -17.99 -13.11
N LYS A 46 12.98 -18.29 -11.96
CA LYS A 46 11.51 -18.35 -11.82
C LYS A 46 10.91 -16.99 -11.49
N TRP A 47 11.63 -16.21 -10.67
CA TRP A 47 11.14 -14.97 -10.08
C TRP A 47 11.55 -13.71 -10.83
N LEU A 48 12.71 -13.73 -11.50
CA LEU A 48 13.09 -12.70 -12.46
C LEU A 48 12.14 -12.75 -13.68
N LYS A 49 11.73 -11.57 -14.15
CA LYS A 49 10.85 -11.39 -15.29
C LYS A 49 11.44 -10.37 -16.23
N THR A 50 11.41 -10.62 -17.52
CA THR A 50 11.81 -9.61 -18.50
C THR A 50 10.58 -8.81 -18.93
N TYR A 51 10.70 -7.49 -18.93
CA TYR A 51 9.71 -6.57 -19.47
C TYR A 51 10.19 -6.06 -20.82
N ASP A 52 9.51 -6.51 -21.87
CA ASP A 52 9.73 -6.03 -23.24
C ASP A 52 8.80 -4.85 -23.53
N SER A 53 9.37 -3.72 -23.91
CA SER A 53 8.62 -2.54 -24.37
C SER A 53 9.29 -1.91 -25.60
N VAL A 54 8.57 -0.97 -26.20
CA VAL A 54 9.07 -0.19 -27.33
C VAL A 54 9.10 1.26 -26.92
N ASN A 55 10.29 1.87 -27.01
CA ASN A 55 10.47 3.27 -26.64
C ASN A 55 9.56 4.15 -27.52
N HIS A 56 8.70 4.93 -26.87
CA HIS A 56 7.69 5.73 -27.57
C HIS A 56 8.28 6.82 -28.47
N ILE A 57 9.51 7.28 -28.18
CA ILE A 57 10.25 8.31 -28.94
C ILE A 57 11.08 7.65 -30.04
N THR A 58 11.98 6.73 -29.67
CA THR A 58 12.96 6.17 -30.62
C THR A 58 12.41 5.00 -31.44
N LYS A 59 11.23 4.47 -31.07
CA LYS A 59 10.57 3.31 -31.66
C LYS A 59 11.41 2.02 -31.67
N LYS A 60 12.49 1.99 -30.87
CA LYS A 60 13.33 0.80 -30.72
C LYS A 60 12.78 -0.11 -29.62
N PRO A 61 12.80 -1.44 -29.82
CA PRO A 61 12.50 -2.37 -28.75
C PRO A 61 13.61 -2.33 -27.70
N PHE A 62 13.22 -2.45 -26.43
CA PHE A 62 14.13 -2.62 -25.32
C PHE A 62 13.53 -3.64 -24.35
N ALA A 63 14.41 -4.36 -23.66
CA ALA A 63 14.06 -5.37 -22.67
C ALA A 63 14.76 -5.02 -21.36
N ILE A 64 14.02 -5.01 -20.26
CA ILE A 64 14.55 -4.75 -18.91
C ILE A 64 14.27 -5.98 -18.07
N ASP A 65 15.27 -6.45 -17.34
CA ASP A 65 15.10 -7.52 -16.37
C ASP A 65 14.57 -6.95 -15.06
N VAL A 66 13.42 -7.47 -14.66
CA VAL A 66 12.63 -7.05 -13.51
C VAL A 66 12.76 -8.06 -12.39
N GLY A 67 13.37 -7.67 -11.28
CA GLY A 67 13.72 -8.53 -10.16
C GLY A 67 13.20 -8.05 -8.81
N TYR A 68 14.11 -7.56 -7.98
CA TYR A 68 13.84 -7.21 -6.57
C TYR A 68 12.91 -5.98 -6.43
N GLU A 69 12.92 -5.07 -7.41
CA GLU A 69 12.06 -3.89 -7.48
C GLU A 69 10.57 -4.23 -7.37
N ARG A 70 10.18 -5.44 -7.78
CA ARG A 70 8.78 -5.88 -7.76
C ARG A 70 8.17 -5.84 -6.38
N PHE A 71 8.95 -6.17 -5.36
CA PHE A 71 8.50 -6.12 -3.97
C PHE A 71 9.09 -4.93 -3.22
N LEU A 72 10.26 -4.41 -3.61
CA LEU A 72 10.86 -3.23 -2.98
C LEU A 72 10.12 -1.93 -3.31
N GLY A 73 9.63 -1.78 -4.54
CA GLY A 73 8.89 -0.60 -4.99
C GLY A 73 7.71 -0.26 -4.07
N PRO A 74 6.75 -1.17 -3.84
CA PRO A 74 5.64 -0.89 -2.93
C PRO A 74 6.01 -1.02 -1.44
N GLU A 75 7.22 -1.48 -1.09
CA GLU A 75 7.65 -1.55 0.31
C GLU A 75 7.98 -0.16 0.87
N ILE A 76 8.27 0.83 0.03
CA ILE A 76 8.51 2.22 0.47
C ILE A 76 7.32 2.82 1.25
N PHE A 77 6.11 2.30 1.07
CA PHE A 77 4.94 2.73 1.85
C PHE A 77 5.00 2.25 3.31
N PHE A 78 5.65 1.11 3.55
CA PHE A 78 5.78 0.49 4.87
C PHE A 78 7.14 0.78 5.51
N HIS A 79 8.17 1.02 4.70
CA HIS A 79 9.52 1.40 5.11
C HIS A 79 9.99 2.60 4.27
N PRO A 80 9.48 3.81 4.57
CA PRO A 80 9.81 5.00 3.77
C PRO A 80 11.28 5.43 3.88
N GLU A 81 11.97 4.96 4.92
CA GLU A 81 13.41 5.12 5.13
C GLU A 81 14.28 4.66 3.93
N PHE A 82 13.75 3.78 3.07
CA PHE A 82 14.46 3.34 1.87
C PHE A 82 14.52 4.37 0.75
N ALA A 83 13.57 5.31 0.71
CA ALA A 83 13.45 6.29 -0.36
C ALA A 83 13.68 7.72 0.13
N ASN A 84 13.36 8.02 1.40
CA ASN A 84 13.48 9.36 1.95
C ASN A 84 14.10 9.32 3.36
N PRO A 85 15.28 9.92 3.58
CA PRO A 85 15.91 9.93 4.90
C PRO A 85 15.15 10.77 5.93
N ASP A 86 14.32 11.73 5.48
CA ASP A 86 13.58 12.63 6.37
C ASP A 86 12.24 12.04 6.83
N PHE A 87 11.73 11.02 6.14
CA PHE A 87 10.43 10.40 6.44
C PHE A 87 10.61 8.92 6.76
N THR A 88 10.48 8.56 8.04
CA THR A 88 10.70 7.20 8.53
C THR A 88 9.43 6.50 9.01
N THR A 89 8.31 7.23 9.15
CA THR A 89 7.07 6.69 9.72
C THR A 89 6.28 5.86 8.70
N PRO A 90 6.03 4.56 8.94
CA PRO A 90 5.21 3.72 8.08
C PRO A 90 3.78 4.25 7.90
N ILE A 91 3.15 3.92 6.77
CA ILE A 91 1.74 4.29 6.53
C ILE A 91 0.79 3.71 7.58
N SER A 92 1.07 2.51 8.10
CA SER A 92 0.26 1.85 9.13
C SER A 92 0.25 2.62 10.45
N GLU A 93 1.41 3.15 10.87
CA GLU A 93 1.53 3.95 12.08
C GLU A 93 0.90 5.33 11.91
N THR A 94 1.06 5.92 10.72
CA THR A 94 0.42 7.19 10.38
C THR A 94 -1.11 7.07 10.48
N VAL A 95 -1.70 6.00 9.93
CA VAL A 95 -3.14 5.76 10.02
C VAL A 95 -3.59 5.53 11.46
N ASP A 96 -2.83 4.75 12.25
CA ASP A 96 -3.14 4.55 13.67
C ASP A 96 -3.10 5.88 14.44
N SER A 97 -2.09 6.71 14.21
CA SER A 97 -1.94 8.03 14.84
C SER A 97 -3.12 8.95 14.51
N VAL A 98 -3.55 9.00 13.25
CA VAL A 98 -4.71 9.81 12.83
C VAL A 98 -5.98 9.34 13.52
N ILE A 99 -6.25 8.02 13.56
CA ILE A 99 -7.43 7.48 14.24
C ILE A 99 -7.37 7.78 15.75
N GLN A 100 -6.19 7.75 16.35
CA GLN A 100 -6.00 8.05 17.77
C GLN A 100 -6.14 9.53 18.12
N GLN A 101 -5.97 10.43 17.16
CA GLN A 101 -6.27 11.86 17.31
C GLN A 101 -7.78 12.15 17.24
N CYS A 102 -8.56 11.26 16.63
CA CYS A 102 -10.02 11.40 16.59
C CYS A 102 -10.67 11.19 17.97
N PRO A 103 -11.91 11.69 18.18
CA PRO A 103 -12.70 11.43 19.39
C PRO A 103 -12.88 9.93 19.66
N ILE A 104 -12.94 9.53 20.93
CA ILE A 104 -12.93 8.11 21.33
C ILE A 104 -14.12 7.31 20.78
N ASP A 105 -15.27 7.97 20.63
CA ASP A 105 -16.53 7.33 20.23
C ASP A 105 -16.51 6.81 18.79
N VAL A 106 -15.71 7.44 17.91
CA VAL A 106 -15.66 7.09 16.48
C VAL A 106 -14.51 6.14 16.12
N ARG A 107 -13.50 5.98 16.99
CA ARG A 107 -12.27 5.25 16.65
C ARG A 107 -12.52 3.82 16.21
N ARG A 108 -13.41 3.09 16.91
CA ARG A 108 -13.76 1.71 16.57
C ARG A 108 -14.37 1.62 15.17
N GLY A 109 -15.29 2.52 14.84
CA GLY A 109 -15.89 2.57 13.50
C GLY A 109 -14.88 2.91 12.40
N LEU A 110 -13.86 3.73 12.70
CA LEU A 110 -12.80 4.05 11.76
C LEU A 110 -11.86 2.86 11.49
N TYR A 111 -11.50 2.08 12.51
CA TYR A 111 -10.70 0.86 12.32
C TYR A 111 -11.45 -0.21 11.50
N GLU A 112 -12.77 -0.31 11.68
CA GLU A 112 -13.63 -1.24 10.94
C GLU A 112 -13.87 -0.82 9.49
N ASN A 113 -13.57 0.43 9.11
CA ASN A 113 -13.91 0.97 7.78
C ASN A 113 -12.77 1.76 7.14
N ILE A 114 -11.62 1.12 6.94
CA ILE A 114 -10.49 1.74 6.23
C ILE A 114 -10.65 1.47 4.74
N VAL A 115 -11.02 2.48 3.95
CA VAL A 115 -11.23 2.35 2.50
C VAL A 115 -10.00 2.83 1.74
N LEU A 116 -9.52 2.00 0.82
CA LEU A 116 -8.42 2.35 -0.07
C LEU A 116 -8.94 3.04 -1.34
N SER A 117 -8.22 4.05 -1.81
CA SER A 117 -8.52 4.81 -3.02
C SER A 117 -7.25 5.21 -3.74
N GLY A 118 -7.28 5.21 -5.08
CA GLY A 118 -6.17 5.64 -5.94
C GLY A 118 -5.34 4.50 -6.51
N GLY A 119 -4.66 4.75 -7.63
CA GLY A 119 -3.89 3.75 -8.39
C GLY A 119 -2.76 3.11 -7.58
N SER A 120 -2.05 3.88 -6.76
CA SER A 120 -0.94 3.37 -5.94
C SER A 120 -1.38 2.44 -4.80
N THR A 121 -2.68 2.32 -4.52
CA THR A 121 -3.21 1.35 -3.54
C THR A 121 -3.64 0.02 -4.19
N MET A 122 -3.55 -0.08 -5.52
CA MET A 122 -3.94 -1.27 -6.30
C MET A 122 -2.89 -2.38 -6.29
N PHE A 123 -1.73 -2.18 -5.63
CA PHE A 123 -0.72 -3.23 -5.55
C PHE A 123 -1.31 -4.49 -4.92
N LYS A 124 -0.94 -5.64 -5.48
CA LYS A 124 -1.39 -6.93 -4.97
C LYS A 124 -0.96 -7.08 -3.51
N ASP A 125 -1.88 -7.60 -2.68
CA ASP A 125 -1.69 -7.85 -1.25
C ASP A 125 -1.46 -6.59 -0.37
N PHE A 126 -1.56 -5.38 -0.93
CA PHE A 126 -1.44 -4.12 -0.19
C PHE A 126 -2.45 -4.01 0.97
N ALA A 127 -3.74 -4.24 0.67
CA ALA A 127 -4.80 -4.17 1.68
C ALA A 127 -4.58 -5.17 2.83
N ARG A 128 -4.13 -6.40 2.50
CA ARG A 128 -3.87 -7.44 3.49
C ARG A 128 -2.69 -7.06 4.39
N ARG A 129 -1.60 -6.54 3.81
CA ARG A 129 -0.42 -6.06 4.55
C ARG A 129 -0.83 -4.92 5.49
N MET A 130 -1.55 -3.93 4.97
CA MET A 130 -2.01 -2.78 5.74
C MET A 130 -2.91 -3.18 6.92
N GLN A 131 -3.89 -4.06 6.69
CA GLN A 131 -4.77 -4.56 7.74
C GLN A 131 -4.00 -5.30 8.83
N ARG A 132 -3.06 -6.16 8.44
CA ARG A 132 -2.22 -6.92 9.38
C ARG A 132 -1.37 -6.00 10.24
N ASP A 133 -0.73 -5.01 9.64
CA ASP A 133 0.23 -4.15 10.34
C ASP A 133 -0.51 -3.18 11.28
N ILE A 134 -1.65 -2.61 10.86
CA ILE A 134 -2.51 -1.79 11.75
C ILE A 134 -3.05 -2.63 12.90
N LYS A 135 -3.52 -3.86 12.62
CA LYS A 135 -3.99 -4.77 13.66
C LYS A 135 -2.90 -5.08 14.68
N ARG A 136 -1.66 -5.32 14.25
CA ARG A 136 -0.52 -5.53 15.14
C ARG A 136 -0.25 -4.33 16.04
N VAL A 137 -0.21 -3.12 15.47
CA VAL A 137 0.00 -1.88 16.25
C VAL A 137 -1.10 -1.71 17.30
N SER A 138 -2.36 -1.88 16.90
CA SER A 138 -3.49 -1.78 17.81
C SER A 138 -3.47 -2.86 18.90
N ASP A 139 -3.24 -4.13 18.55
CA ASP A 139 -3.17 -5.24 19.50
C ASP A 139 -2.02 -5.06 20.50
N ASN A 140 -0.86 -4.59 20.04
CA ASN A 140 0.29 -4.28 20.91
C ASN A 140 -0.08 -3.19 21.92
N ARG A 141 -0.76 -2.12 21.48
CA ARG A 141 -1.23 -1.05 22.37
C ARG A 141 -2.22 -1.58 23.41
N LEU A 142 -3.17 -2.42 23.00
CA LEU A 142 -4.15 -3.01 23.92
C LEU A 142 -3.48 -3.92 24.96
N ALA A 143 -2.50 -4.72 24.53
CA ALA A 143 -1.72 -5.58 25.43
C ALA A 143 -0.94 -4.76 26.48
N ILE A 144 -0.33 -3.65 26.08
CA ILE A 144 0.35 -2.73 27.02
C ILE A 144 -0.65 -2.15 28.02
N CYS A 145 -1.84 -1.73 27.58
CA CYS A 145 -2.87 -1.21 28.48
C CYS A 145 -3.35 -2.26 29.51
N GLU A 146 -3.51 -3.52 29.09
CA GLU A 146 -3.90 -4.62 29.98
C GLU A 146 -2.81 -4.90 31.03
N GLN A 147 -1.55 -4.94 30.61
CA GLN A 147 -0.39 -5.13 31.50
C GLN A 147 -0.27 -3.99 32.52
N LEU A 148 -0.38 -2.73 32.09
CA LEU A 148 -0.31 -1.55 32.97
C LEU A 148 -1.48 -1.50 33.97
N SER A 149 -2.63 -2.05 33.60
CA SER A 149 -3.80 -2.13 34.48
C SER A 149 -3.74 -3.28 35.49
N GLY A 150 -2.67 -4.10 35.46
CA GLY A 150 -2.54 -5.29 36.30
C GLY A 150 -3.68 -6.29 36.07
N GLY A 151 -4.21 -6.38 34.85
CA GLY A 151 -5.34 -7.23 34.50
C GLY A 151 -6.72 -6.76 34.99
N ARG A 152 -6.82 -5.58 35.63
CA ARG A 152 -8.11 -5.03 36.10
C ARG A 152 -9.00 -4.54 34.96
N LEU A 153 -8.40 -4.14 33.85
CA LEU A 153 -9.10 -3.62 32.68
C LEU A 153 -8.73 -4.46 31.47
N LYS A 154 -9.70 -5.22 30.96
CA LYS A 154 -9.54 -6.01 29.73
C LYS A 154 -10.13 -5.23 28.57
N PRO A 155 -9.31 -4.54 27.75
CA PRO A 155 -9.82 -3.80 26.62
C PRO A 155 -10.46 -4.75 25.60
N LYS A 156 -11.66 -4.40 25.13
CA LYS A 156 -12.32 -5.15 24.05
C LYS A 156 -11.47 -5.05 22.78
N PRO A 157 -11.16 -6.17 22.10
CA PRO A 157 -10.42 -6.17 20.84
C PRO A 157 -11.02 -5.19 19.82
N ILE A 158 -10.15 -4.62 19.00
CA ILE A 158 -10.52 -3.73 17.91
C ILE A 158 -10.50 -4.57 16.64
N ASP A 159 -11.63 -4.63 15.92
CA ASP A 159 -11.64 -5.23 14.59
C ASP A 159 -11.10 -4.21 13.59
N VAL A 160 -10.17 -4.65 12.76
CA VAL A 160 -9.53 -3.81 11.75
C VAL A 160 -9.85 -4.40 10.40
N GLN A 161 -10.53 -3.63 9.56
CA GLN A 161 -10.87 -4.05 8.20
C GLN A 161 -10.40 -3.01 7.19
N VAL A 162 -9.60 -3.47 6.23
CA VAL A 162 -9.15 -2.66 5.10
C VAL A 162 -9.91 -3.12 3.86
N VAL A 163 -10.80 -2.27 3.38
CA VAL A 163 -11.68 -2.57 2.25
C VAL A 163 -10.94 -2.28 0.95
N SER A 164 -10.76 -3.35 0.16
CA SER A 164 -10.29 -3.24 -1.22
C SER A 164 -11.40 -3.58 -2.22
N HIS A 165 -11.45 -2.85 -3.33
CA HIS A 165 -12.52 -2.99 -4.33
C HIS A 165 -12.00 -2.75 -5.74
N LYS A 166 -12.67 -3.34 -6.75
CA LYS A 166 -12.21 -3.29 -8.15
C LYS A 166 -12.21 -1.88 -8.76
N MET A 167 -13.04 -0.97 -8.24
CA MET A 167 -13.14 0.42 -8.72
C MET A 167 -12.17 1.39 -8.01
N GLN A 168 -11.20 0.89 -7.23
CA GLN A 168 -10.23 1.70 -6.47
C GLN A 168 -9.54 2.77 -7.28
N ARG A 169 -9.17 2.47 -8.54
CA ARG A 169 -8.50 3.41 -9.46
C ARG A 169 -9.29 4.70 -9.67
N TYR A 170 -10.61 4.61 -9.66
CA TYR A 170 -11.52 5.73 -9.90
C TYR A 170 -12.56 5.86 -8.79
N ALA A 171 -12.24 5.42 -7.56
CA ALA A 171 -13.21 5.30 -6.46
C ALA A 171 -13.94 6.62 -6.20
N VAL A 172 -13.21 7.74 -6.23
CA VAL A 172 -13.76 9.09 -6.04
C VAL A 172 -14.75 9.45 -7.16
N TRP A 173 -14.37 9.22 -8.42
CA TRP A 173 -15.23 9.52 -9.57
C TRP A 173 -16.45 8.60 -9.63
N PHE A 174 -16.26 7.32 -9.35
CA PHE A 174 -17.32 6.32 -9.29
C PHE A 174 -18.33 6.66 -8.19
N GLY A 175 -17.86 6.98 -6.98
CA GLY A 175 -18.71 7.41 -5.88
C GLY A 175 -19.51 8.67 -6.23
N GLY A 176 -18.87 9.68 -6.83
CA GLY A 176 -19.54 10.89 -7.29
C GLY A 176 -20.61 10.62 -8.37
N SER A 177 -20.28 9.78 -9.35
CA SER A 177 -21.22 9.41 -10.42
C SER A 177 -22.42 8.62 -9.90
N MET A 178 -22.22 7.70 -8.95
CA MET A 178 -23.31 6.97 -8.32
C MET A 178 -24.21 7.90 -7.51
N LEU A 179 -23.62 8.76 -6.67
CA LEU A 179 -24.38 9.71 -5.87
C LEU A 179 -25.20 10.66 -6.74
N GLY A 180 -24.61 11.25 -7.78
CA GLY A 180 -25.32 12.14 -8.72
C GLY A 180 -26.47 11.46 -9.48
N SER A 181 -26.44 10.13 -9.61
CA SER A 181 -27.50 9.35 -10.24
C SER A 181 -28.68 9.04 -9.30
N THR A 182 -28.56 9.31 -8.00
CA THR A 182 -29.63 9.02 -7.02
C THR A 182 -30.75 10.06 -7.06
N VAL A 183 -31.97 9.60 -6.84
CA VAL A 183 -33.18 10.46 -6.81
C VAL A 183 -33.12 11.52 -5.70
N SER A 184 -32.40 11.27 -4.61
CA SER A 184 -32.29 12.20 -3.49
C SER A 184 -31.59 13.52 -3.86
N ILE A 185 -30.69 13.51 -4.84
CA ILE A 185 -30.02 14.72 -5.35
C ILE A 185 -30.86 15.40 -6.43
N ASN A 186 -31.59 14.62 -7.23
CA ASN A 186 -32.43 15.15 -8.31
C ASN A 186 -33.83 15.62 -7.85
N GLY A 187 -34.28 15.19 -6.66
CA GLY A 187 -35.58 15.52 -6.08
C GLY A 187 -35.67 16.89 -5.40
N VAL A 188 -34.58 17.65 -5.30
CA VAL A 188 -34.56 19.01 -4.71
C VAL A 188 -34.90 20.10 -5.76
N ARG A 189 -35.46 19.70 -6.91
CA ARG A 189 -35.80 20.60 -8.04
C ARG A 189 -37.29 20.59 -8.43
N GLY A 190 -38.19 20.16 -7.56
CA GLY A 190 -39.64 20.20 -7.78
C GLY A 190 -40.36 20.98 -6.70
#